data_AF-A0A9E0VMR3-F1
#
_entry.id   AF-A0A9E0VMR3-F1
#
_cell.length_a   1.000
_cell.length_b   1.000
_cell.length_c   1.000
_cell.angle_alpha   90.00
_cell.angle_beta   90.00
_cell.angle_gamma   90.00
#
_symmetry.space_group_name_H-M   'P 1'
#
loop_
_entity.id
_entity.type
_entity.pdbx_description
1 polymer ?
#
loop_
_entity_poly.entity_id
_entity_poly.type
_entity_poly.pdbx_seq_one_letter_code
_entity_poly.pdbx_strand_id
1 'polypeptide(L)'
;MRSKTFTAQILTVVLALGAAAVSACNFQYAKEDGDSQQFAQQDAVGYDLVNAEVFQPKCLGCHSNDKPLLTSYEAVVANIRAIEEEALVRHTMPKSGPLPTSLQAMLRRWIQDGTPRAGPAPVPQAPAAASLPRPYTFANLKKDVLDAKCNNCHATGNRDGITALDTYADFMSVQNLVKPVVLGFDGKDVVPEEDLMPPVKSDVKLADAEKALILLWYGDGMLEKKPKTPKPGASSKPQPEPSSVPAPNPSEGAQT
;
A
#
# COMPACT_ATOMS: atom_id res chain seq x y z
N MET A 1 42.37 39.42 75.19
CA MET A 1 43.77 39.57 74.69
C MET A 1 44.35 38.19 74.44
N ARG A 2 45.18 38.05 73.40
CA ARG A 2 45.78 36.82 72.81
C ARG A 2 44.90 36.20 71.70
N SER A 3 45.18 36.53 70.44
CA SER A 3 46.23 35.99 69.54
C SER A 3 45.76 34.70 68.88
N LYS A 4 45.53 34.69 67.55
CA LYS A 4 46.52 34.37 66.49
C LYS A 4 46.89 32.86 66.58
N THR A 5 46.85 31.99 65.56
CA THR A 5 47.19 32.12 64.12
C THR A 5 47.18 30.70 63.50
N PHE A 6 46.98 30.61 62.16
CA PHE A 6 47.54 29.61 61.21
C PHE A 6 47.01 28.14 61.34
N THR A 7 46.81 27.35 60.29
CA THR A 7 47.73 27.04 59.18
C THR A 7 46.95 26.37 58.04
N ALA A 8 47.35 26.66 56.80
CA ALA A 8 46.91 26.02 55.56
C ALA A 8 47.48 24.60 55.40
N GLN A 9 46.71 23.66 54.81
CA GLN A 9 47.17 22.59 53.91
C GLN A 9 45.97 22.09 53.08
N ILE A 10 45.96 22.31 51.76
CA ILE A 10 46.36 21.36 50.70
C ILE A 10 45.48 20.10 50.70
N LEU A 11 44.55 19.99 49.74
CA LEU A 11 44.53 18.85 48.82
C LEU A 11 43.62 19.14 47.61
N THR A 12 44.25 19.48 46.50
CA THR A 12 43.67 19.47 45.16
C THR A 12 43.43 18.01 44.76
N VAL A 13 42.18 17.54 44.79
CA VAL A 13 41.78 16.25 44.21
C VAL A 13 41.07 16.52 42.88
N VAL A 14 41.89 16.49 41.83
CA VAL A 14 41.72 15.79 40.54
C VAL A 14 40.29 15.26 40.32
N LEU A 15 39.51 15.90 39.44
CA LEU A 15 39.34 15.51 38.02
C LEU A 15 38.59 14.18 37.83
N ALA A 16 37.37 14.28 37.30
CA ALA A 16 36.70 13.37 36.36
C ALA A 16 35.18 13.39 36.60
N LEU A 17 34.53 14.52 36.31
CA LEU A 17 33.08 14.51 36.12
C LEU A 17 32.81 13.92 34.74
N GLY A 18 32.29 12.68 34.75
CA GLY A 18 32.00 11.89 33.58
C GLY A 18 31.06 12.60 32.62
N ALA A 19 31.51 12.74 31.37
CA ALA A 19 30.63 12.92 30.23
C ALA A 19 29.74 11.67 30.13
N ALA A 20 28.52 11.77 30.66
CA ALA A 20 27.44 10.85 30.32
C ALA A 20 27.16 11.02 28.82
N ALA A 21 27.71 10.12 28.01
CA ALA A 21 27.32 9.95 26.64
C ALA A 21 25.84 9.55 26.62
N VAL A 22 24.98 10.53 26.38
CA VAL A 22 23.60 10.31 25.93
C VAL A 22 23.69 9.61 24.58
N SER A 23 23.69 8.29 24.61
CA SER A 23 23.42 7.42 23.46
C SER A 23 21.97 7.61 23.06
N ALA A 24 21.69 8.74 22.39
CA ALA A 24 20.47 8.92 21.64
C ALA A 24 20.53 7.94 20.47
N CYS A 25 19.91 6.78 20.64
CA CYS A 25 19.53 5.93 19.52
C CYS A 25 18.59 6.76 18.66
N ASN A 26 19.16 7.40 17.63
CA ASN A 26 18.41 8.07 16.58
C ASN A 26 17.76 6.96 15.76
N PHE A 27 16.64 6.44 16.26
CA PHE A 27 15.79 5.51 15.55
C PHE A 27 15.10 6.30 14.44
N GLN A 28 15.82 6.53 13.34
CA GLN A 28 15.21 6.89 12.09
C GLN A 28 14.30 5.73 11.71
N TYR A 29 13.00 5.89 11.99
CA TYR A 29 11.95 5.15 11.33
C TYR A 29 12.08 5.43 9.82
N ALA A 30 12.91 4.65 9.14
CA ALA A 30 12.79 4.49 7.71
C ALA A 30 11.40 3.89 7.50
N LYS A 31 10.48 4.70 7.00
CA LYS A 31 9.23 4.18 6.46
C LYS A 31 9.61 3.39 5.21
N GLU A 32 9.74 2.08 5.38
CA GLU A 32 9.89 1.16 4.27
C GLU A 32 8.51 1.01 3.63
N ASP A 33 8.22 1.89 2.68
CA ASP A 33 7.01 1.86 1.84
C ASP A 33 7.09 0.72 0.78
N GLY A 34 7.98 -0.27 0.99
CA GLY A 34 8.51 -1.16 -0.04
C GLY A 34 7.85 -2.53 -0.16
N ASP A 35 6.95 -2.91 0.76
CA ASP A 35 6.44 -4.30 0.82
C ASP A 35 5.04 -4.51 0.21
N SER A 36 4.54 -3.51 -0.53
CA SER A 36 3.20 -3.58 -1.15
C SER A 36 3.19 -4.26 -2.54
N GLN A 37 4.35 -4.64 -3.09
CA GLN A 37 4.47 -5.11 -4.47
C GLN A 37 4.68 -6.63 -4.62
N GLN A 38 4.98 -7.39 -3.56
CA GLN A 38 5.27 -8.82 -3.71
C GLN A 38 4.05 -9.75 -3.78
N PHE A 39 2.87 -9.29 -3.37
CA PHE A 39 1.66 -10.13 -3.42
C PHE A 39 0.95 -10.15 -4.78
N ALA A 40 1.32 -9.26 -5.72
CA ALA A 40 0.68 -9.19 -7.04
C ALA A 40 1.05 -10.35 -7.98
N GLN A 41 2.04 -11.17 -7.63
CA GLN A 41 2.49 -12.33 -8.40
C GLN A 41 2.34 -13.66 -7.66
N GLN A 42 1.79 -13.66 -6.44
CA GLN A 42 1.69 -14.91 -5.70
C GLN A 42 0.54 -15.75 -6.22
N ASP A 43 0.84 -17.05 -6.33
CA ASP A 43 -0.10 -18.13 -6.59
C ASP A 43 -1.39 -17.93 -5.79
N ALA A 44 -2.50 -18.40 -6.34
CA ALA A 44 -3.82 -18.22 -5.75
C ALA A 44 -3.83 -18.55 -4.25
N VAL A 45 -4.38 -17.60 -3.49
CA VAL A 45 -4.28 -17.57 -2.04
C VAL A 45 -5.14 -18.70 -1.48
N GLY A 46 -4.53 -19.64 -0.74
CA GLY A 46 -5.23 -20.72 -0.03
C GLY A 46 -5.51 -20.38 1.43
N TYR A 47 -6.39 -21.15 2.07
CA TYR A 47 -6.68 -20.96 3.50
C TYR A 47 -5.44 -21.06 4.37
N ASP A 48 -4.48 -21.95 4.08
CA ASP A 48 -3.28 -22.11 4.91
C ASP A 48 -2.47 -20.81 5.02
N LEU A 49 -2.34 -20.07 3.91
CA LEU A 49 -1.64 -18.79 3.88
C LEU A 49 -2.43 -17.71 4.63
N VAL A 50 -3.74 -17.57 4.36
CA VAL A 50 -4.59 -16.59 5.07
C VAL A 50 -4.65 -16.90 6.56
N ASN A 51 -4.69 -18.18 6.93
CA ASN A 51 -4.69 -18.61 8.31
C ASN A 51 -3.39 -18.21 9.00
N ALA A 52 -2.24 -18.48 8.38
CA ALA A 52 -0.94 -18.11 8.94
C ALA A 52 -0.75 -16.59 9.09
N GLU A 53 -1.12 -15.81 8.07
CA GLU A 53 -0.82 -14.38 8.00
C GLU A 53 -1.90 -13.48 8.62
N VAL A 54 -3.16 -13.92 8.58
CA VAL A 54 -4.32 -13.14 9.04
C VAL A 54 -4.96 -13.76 10.27
N PHE A 55 -5.53 -14.96 10.16
CA PHE A 55 -6.39 -15.48 11.24
C PHE A 55 -5.59 -15.75 12.53
N GLN A 56 -4.46 -16.45 12.45
CA GLN A 56 -3.62 -16.78 13.60
C GLN A 56 -3.16 -15.52 14.36
N PRO A 57 -2.47 -14.55 13.73
CA PRO A 57 -1.93 -13.41 14.45
C PRO A 57 -2.95 -12.30 14.74
N LYS A 58 -4.04 -12.18 13.98
CA LYS A 58 -4.96 -11.02 14.06
C LYS A 58 -6.33 -11.35 14.62
N CYS A 59 -6.79 -12.60 14.52
CA CYS A 59 -8.18 -12.96 14.87
C CYS A 59 -8.25 -13.94 16.05
N LEU A 60 -7.43 -14.99 16.05
CA LEU A 60 -7.56 -16.10 16.99
C LEU A 60 -7.18 -15.77 18.43
N GLY A 61 -6.51 -14.64 18.66
CA GLY A 61 -6.29 -14.14 20.03
C GLY A 61 -7.59 -13.95 20.82
N CYS A 62 -8.68 -13.58 20.14
CA CYS A 62 -10.01 -13.48 20.76
C CYS A 62 -10.96 -14.57 20.24
N HIS A 63 -10.87 -14.94 18.97
CA HIS A 63 -11.82 -15.86 18.32
C HIS A 63 -11.45 -17.36 18.45
N SER A 64 -10.55 -17.70 19.37
CA SER A 64 -10.21 -19.11 19.68
C SER A 64 -11.14 -19.74 20.72
N ASN A 65 -11.63 -18.93 21.66
CA ASN A 65 -12.48 -19.38 22.76
C ASN A 65 -13.81 -18.60 22.86
N ASP A 66 -13.86 -17.38 22.29
CA ASP A 66 -15.07 -16.57 22.25
C ASP A 66 -15.80 -16.69 20.92
N LYS A 67 -17.11 -16.42 20.93
CA LYS A 67 -17.94 -16.49 19.72
C LYS A 67 -17.79 -15.22 18.85
N PRO A 68 -17.81 -15.35 17.52
CA PRO A 68 -17.77 -16.61 16.78
C PRO A 68 -16.39 -17.26 16.87
N LEU A 69 -16.37 -18.59 16.95
CA LEU A 69 -15.13 -19.38 16.90
C LEU A 69 -14.61 -19.38 15.46
N LEU A 70 -13.32 -19.12 15.28
CA LEU A 70 -12.65 -19.08 13.96
C LEU A 70 -11.51 -20.11 13.86
N THR A 71 -11.48 -21.09 14.76
CA THR A 71 -10.37 -22.05 14.94
C THR A 71 -10.25 -23.11 13.85
N SER A 72 -11.20 -23.18 12.92
CA SER A 72 -11.16 -24.09 11.78
C SER A 72 -11.61 -23.41 10.50
N TYR A 73 -11.23 -24.00 9.37
CA TYR A 73 -11.68 -23.57 8.05
C TYR A 73 -13.21 -23.51 7.96
N GLU A 74 -13.90 -24.55 8.40
CA GLU A 74 -15.37 -24.61 8.37
C GLU A 74 -15.99 -23.47 9.18
N ALA A 75 -15.41 -23.16 10.34
CA ALA A 75 -15.90 -22.10 11.21
C ALA A 75 -15.65 -20.71 10.59
N VAL A 76 -14.50 -20.51 9.94
CA VAL A 76 -14.21 -19.28 9.19
C VAL A 76 -15.17 -19.11 8.02
N VAL A 77 -15.34 -20.14 7.18
CA VAL A 77 -16.25 -20.08 6.01
C VAL A 77 -17.69 -19.85 6.43
N ALA A 78 -18.15 -20.50 7.51
CA ALA A 78 -19.50 -20.27 8.05
C ALA A 78 -19.72 -18.82 8.52
N ASN A 79 -18.66 -18.07 8.83
CA ASN A 79 -18.72 -16.67 9.26
C ASN A 79 -18.15 -15.69 8.21
N ILE A 80 -17.90 -16.13 6.97
CA ILE A 80 -17.09 -15.35 6.02
C ILE A 80 -17.68 -13.98 5.71
N ARG A 81 -19.01 -13.88 5.59
CA ARG A 81 -19.71 -12.61 5.34
C ARG A 81 -19.51 -11.62 6.49
N ALA A 82 -19.55 -12.09 7.74
CA ALA A 82 -19.31 -11.24 8.90
C ALA A 82 -17.83 -10.83 9.02
N ILE A 83 -16.91 -11.73 8.63
CA ILE A 83 -15.48 -11.42 8.57
C ILE A 83 -15.21 -10.34 7.53
N GLU A 84 -15.76 -10.47 6.32
CA GLU A 84 -15.65 -9.47 5.26
C GLU A 84 -16.20 -8.12 5.73
N GLU A 85 -17.42 -8.11 6.25
CA GLU A 85 -18.07 -6.89 6.74
C GLU A 85 -17.26 -6.21 7.85
N GLU A 86 -16.89 -6.93 8.91
CA GLU A 86 -16.26 -6.30 10.08
C GLU A 86 -14.76 -5.97 9.86
N ALA A 87 -14.04 -6.80 9.11
CA ALA A 87 -12.58 -6.65 8.94
C ALA A 87 -12.19 -5.87 7.67
N LEU A 88 -12.99 -5.91 6.61
CA LEU A 88 -12.66 -5.29 5.32
C LEU A 88 -13.53 -4.09 4.96
N VAL A 89 -14.77 -4.02 5.44
CA VAL A 89 -15.71 -2.91 5.18
C VAL A 89 -15.73 -1.93 6.34
N ARG A 90 -16.18 -2.38 7.52
CA ARG A 90 -16.39 -1.53 8.70
C ARG A 90 -15.11 -1.22 9.49
N HIS A 91 -14.05 -2.01 9.28
CA HIS A 91 -12.76 -1.87 9.98
C HIS A 91 -12.86 -1.88 11.51
N THR A 92 -13.89 -2.54 12.05
CA THR A 92 -14.16 -2.72 13.48
C THR A 92 -13.40 -3.91 14.07
N MET A 93 -12.88 -4.79 13.22
CA MET A 93 -11.99 -5.89 13.58
C MET A 93 -10.67 -5.83 12.80
N PRO A 94 -9.53 -6.16 13.43
CA PRO A 94 -9.35 -6.48 14.86
C PRO A 94 -9.61 -5.31 15.82
N LYS A 95 -9.93 -5.62 17.10
CA LYS A 95 -10.12 -4.60 18.15
C LYS A 95 -8.88 -3.73 18.42
N SER A 96 -7.70 -4.24 18.10
CA SER A 96 -6.42 -3.52 18.21
C SER A 96 -6.19 -2.50 17.08
N GLY A 97 -7.09 -2.44 16.10
CA GLY A 97 -7.00 -1.59 14.93
C GLY A 97 -7.17 -2.39 13.63
N PRO A 98 -7.46 -1.71 12.52
CA PRO A 98 -7.69 -2.36 11.23
C PRO A 98 -6.47 -3.16 10.75
N LEU A 99 -6.72 -4.17 9.92
CA LEU A 99 -5.66 -4.93 9.27
C LEU A 99 -4.78 -4.01 8.40
N PRO A 100 -3.46 -4.26 8.31
CA PRO A 100 -2.61 -3.64 7.29
C PRO A 100 -3.18 -3.83 5.88
N THR A 101 -2.98 -2.85 5.00
CA THR A 101 -3.54 -2.86 3.63
C THR A 101 -3.16 -4.12 2.84
N SER A 102 -1.94 -4.63 3.00
CA SER A 102 -1.47 -5.86 2.35
C SER A 102 -2.28 -7.10 2.80
N LEU A 103 -2.55 -7.23 4.10
CA LEU A 103 -3.35 -8.33 4.65
C LEU A 103 -4.84 -8.19 4.29
N GLN A 104 -5.36 -6.97 4.21
CA GLN A 104 -6.72 -6.74 3.69
C GLN A 104 -6.85 -7.21 2.24
N ALA A 105 -5.86 -6.90 1.40
CA ALA A 105 -5.84 -7.32 0.00
C ALA A 105 -5.78 -8.86 -0.13
N MET A 106 -4.93 -9.51 0.68
CA MET A 106 -4.83 -10.97 0.73
C MET A 106 -6.16 -11.63 1.16
N LEU A 107 -6.75 -11.16 2.26
CA LEU A 107 -8.02 -11.70 2.78
C LEU A 107 -9.15 -11.48 1.77
N ARG A 108 -9.22 -10.30 1.16
CA ARG A 108 -10.21 -10.00 0.13
C ARG A 108 -10.06 -10.91 -1.08
N ARG A 109 -8.83 -11.11 -1.57
CA ARG A 109 -8.60 -11.99 -2.73
C ARG A 109 -9.05 -13.41 -2.43
N TRP A 110 -8.70 -13.95 -1.27
CA TRP A 110 -9.13 -15.28 -0.86
C TRP A 110 -10.67 -15.43 -0.77
N ILE A 111 -11.37 -14.41 -0.28
CA ILE A 111 -12.84 -14.37 -0.25
C ILE A 111 -13.41 -14.35 -1.67
N GLN A 112 -12.88 -13.49 -2.54
CA GLN A 112 -13.30 -13.38 -3.94
C GLN A 112 -13.07 -14.66 -4.73
N ASP A 113 -12.01 -15.42 -4.40
CA ASP A 113 -11.70 -16.72 -4.99
C ASP A 113 -12.60 -17.86 -4.46
N GLY A 114 -13.60 -17.56 -3.64
CA GLY A 114 -14.55 -18.54 -3.10
C GLY A 114 -14.04 -19.28 -1.87
N THR A 115 -13.10 -18.69 -1.11
CA THR A 115 -12.50 -19.25 0.10
C THR A 115 -11.90 -20.65 -0.09
N PRO A 116 -11.04 -20.89 -1.09
CA PRO A 116 -10.51 -22.21 -1.36
C PRO A 116 -9.69 -22.73 -0.17
N ARG A 117 -9.93 -23.99 0.23
CA ARG A 117 -9.29 -24.64 1.39
C ARG A 117 -7.80 -24.85 1.13
N ALA A 118 -7.48 -25.63 0.11
CA ALA A 118 -6.15 -25.61 -0.47
C ALA A 118 -6.09 -24.40 -1.40
N GLY A 119 -4.93 -23.72 -1.51
CA GLY A 119 -4.68 -22.94 -2.73
C GLY A 119 -4.95 -23.87 -3.92
N PRO A 120 -5.50 -23.39 -5.05
CA PRO A 120 -5.72 -24.28 -6.17
C PRO A 120 -4.42 -25.03 -6.45
N ALA A 121 -4.52 -26.36 -6.68
CA ALA A 121 -3.38 -27.12 -7.20
C ALA A 121 -2.72 -26.26 -8.27
N PRO A 122 -1.39 -26.03 -8.23
CA PRO A 122 -0.72 -25.03 -9.06
C PRO A 122 -1.35 -25.16 -10.42
N VAL A 123 -2.19 -24.17 -10.77
CA VAL A 123 -2.96 -24.22 -12.00
C VAL A 123 -1.88 -24.48 -13.03
N PRO A 124 -1.96 -25.53 -13.89
CA PRO A 124 -0.96 -25.72 -14.93
C PRO A 124 -0.79 -24.35 -15.52
N GLN A 125 0.38 -23.72 -15.28
CA GLN A 125 0.55 -22.28 -15.39
C GLN A 125 -0.21 -21.89 -16.64
N ALA A 126 -1.32 -21.13 -16.51
CA ALA A 126 -1.92 -20.54 -17.70
C ALA A 126 -0.71 -19.96 -18.42
N PRO A 127 -0.40 -20.47 -19.63
CA PRO A 127 0.97 -20.52 -20.17
C PRO A 127 1.57 -19.20 -19.82
N ALA A 128 2.63 -19.26 -18.98
CA ALA A 128 3.10 -18.17 -18.13
C ALA A 128 2.72 -16.83 -18.72
N ALA A 129 2.23 -15.88 -17.93
CA ALA A 129 2.38 -14.48 -18.27
C ALA A 129 3.83 -14.26 -18.70
N ALA A 130 4.07 -14.45 -19.99
CA ALA A 130 5.37 -14.69 -20.54
C ALA A 130 5.85 -13.28 -20.73
N SER A 131 6.59 -12.78 -19.74
CA SER A 131 7.26 -11.49 -19.81
C SER A 131 6.35 -10.39 -20.35
N LEU A 132 5.22 -10.09 -19.68
CA LEU A 132 4.53 -8.83 -19.99
C LEU A 132 5.58 -7.71 -19.86
N PRO A 133 5.67 -6.82 -20.86
CA PRO A 133 6.72 -5.82 -20.88
C PRO A 133 6.59 -4.92 -19.66
N ARG A 134 7.64 -4.91 -18.81
CA ARG A 134 7.78 -3.94 -17.72
C ARG A 134 8.71 -2.79 -18.14
N PRO A 135 8.40 -1.52 -17.84
CA PRO A 135 7.11 -1.12 -17.28
C PRO A 135 5.98 -1.32 -18.29
N TYR A 136 4.82 -1.72 -17.78
CA TYR A 136 3.57 -1.78 -18.51
C TYR A 136 3.11 -0.33 -18.72
N THR A 137 2.80 0.05 -19.95
CA THR A 137 2.52 1.45 -20.31
C THR A 137 1.05 1.66 -20.66
N PHE A 138 0.63 2.92 -20.72
CA PHE A 138 -0.72 3.27 -21.15
C PHE A 138 -1.04 2.71 -22.54
N ALA A 139 -0.06 2.69 -23.45
CA ALA A 139 -0.23 2.10 -24.78
C ALA A 139 -0.56 0.59 -24.72
N ASN A 140 0.03 -0.14 -23.76
CA ASN A 140 -0.30 -1.55 -23.55
C ASN A 140 -1.69 -1.70 -22.94
N LEU A 141 -1.98 -0.96 -21.87
CA LEU A 141 -3.28 -0.98 -21.20
C LEU A 141 -4.43 -0.64 -22.17
N LYS A 142 -4.24 0.40 -22.99
CA LYS A 142 -5.22 0.83 -23.99
C LYS A 142 -5.51 -0.28 -24.98
N LYS A 143 -4.47 -0.90 -25.54
CA LYS A 143 -4.59 -1.98 -26.52
C LYS A 143 -5.24 -3.22 -25.93
N ASP A 144 -4.80 -3.64 -24.74
CA ASP A 144 -5.13 -4.96 -24.19
C ASP A 144 -6.46 -4.93 -23.42
N VAL A 145 -6.88 -3.77 -22.91
CA VAL A 145 -8.09 -3.62 -22.09
C VAL A 145 -9.03 -2.52 -22.59
N LEU A 146 -8.56 -1.27 -22.68
CA LEU A 146 -9.48 -0.14 -22.87
C LEU A 146 -10.19 -0.19 -24.22
N ASP A 147 -9.48 -0.45 -25.31
CA ASP A 147 -10.06 -0.52 -26.66
C ASP A 147 -11.04 -1.67 -26.84
N ALA A 148 -10.76 -2.81 -26.19
CA ALA A 148 -11.61 -3.98 -26.29
C ALA A 148 -12.87 -3.89 -25.42
N LYS A 149 -12.78 -3.26 -24.24
CA LYS A 149 -13.79 -3.38 -23.18
C LYS A 149 -14.39 -2.06 -22.72
N CYS A 150 -13.63 -0.97 -22.75
CA CYS A 150 -14.05 0.30 -22.14
C CYS A 150 -14.49 1.33 -23.19
N ASN A 151 -13.73 1.49 -24.27
CA ASN A 151 -13.88 2.57 -25.24
C ASN A 151 -15.10 2.39 -26.16
N ASN A 152 -15.76 1.22 -26.15
CA ASN A 152 -17.08 1.09 -26.78
C ASN A 152 -18.11 2.05 -26.16
N CYS A 153 -17.96 2.39 -24.87
CA CYS A 153 -18.80 3.36 -24.17
C CYS A 153 -18.02 4.63 -23.80
N HIS A 154 -16.74 4.50 -23.45
CA HIS A 154 -15.88 5.58 -22.95
C HIS A 154 -14.95 6.19 -24.01
N ALA A 155 -15.37 6.23 -25.28
CA ALA A 155 -14.61 6.93 -26.32
C ALA A 155 -14.97 8.42 -26.38
N THR A 156 -14.01 9.25 -26.80
CA THR A 156 -14.18 10.66 -27.14
C THR A 156 -15.31 10.81 -28.15
N GLY A 157 -16.28 11.66 -27.82
CA GLY A 157 -17.43 11.94 -28.69
C GLY A 157 -18.55 10.89 -28.64
N ASN A 158 -18.41 9.83 -27.84
CA ASN A 158 -19.53 8.96 -27.53
C ASN A 158 -20.52 9.70 -26.60
N ARG A 159 -21.80 9.77 -27.00
CA ARG A 159 -22.85 10.52 -26.29
C ARG A 159 -23.30 9.85 -24.98
N ASP A 160 -23.04 8.56 -24.85
CA ASP A 160 -23.44 7.76 -23.70
C ASP A 160 -22.32 7.67 -22.63
N GLY A 161 -21.08 8.01 -23.00
CA GLY A 161 -19.92 8.03 -22.11
C GLY A 161 -19.75 9.39 -21.45
N ILE A 162 -19.92 9.47 -20.13
CA ILE A 162 -19.68 10.70 -19.36
C ILE A 162 -18.16 11.04 -19.32
N THR A 163 -17.29 10.05 -19.53
CA THR A 163 -15.83 10.18 -19.43
C THR A 163 -15.14 9.44 -20.57
N ALA A 164 -14.19 10.11 -21.22
CA ALA A 164 -13.34 9.50 -22.25
C ALA A 164 -12.15 8.77 -21.61
N LEU A 165 -11.71 7.67 -22.22
CA LEU A 165 -10.54 6.88 -21.82
C LEU A 165 -9.58 6.62 -23.00
N ASP A 166 -9.75 7.35 -24.11
CA ASP A 166 -8.98 7.15 -25.34
C ASP A 166 -7.53 7.64 -25.24
N THR A 167 -7.30 8.78 -24.60
CA THR A 167 -5.95 9.29 -24.44
C THR A 167 -5.46 9.13 -23.01
N TYR A 168 -4.14 9.17 -22.85
CA TYR A 168 -3.54 9.16 -21.52
C TYR A 168 -4.06 10.34 -20.69
N ALA A 169 -4.18 11.53 -21.29
CA ALA A 169 -4.72 12.71 -20.63
C ALA A 169 -6.17 12.50 -20.16
N ASP A 170 -7.02 11.88 -21.00
CA ASP A 170 -8.41 11.60 -20.64
C ASP A 170 -8.49 10.62 -19.46
N PHE A 171 -7.75 9.51 -19.53
CA PHE A 171 -7.71 8.54 -18.44
C PHE A 171 -7.23 9.19 -17.14
N MET A 172 -6.15 9.96 -17.19
CA MET A 172 -5.58 10.61 -16.00
C MET A 172 -6.53 11.62 -15.37
N SER A 173 -7.45 12.22 -16.13
CA SER A 173 -8.48 13.11 -15.58
C SER A 173 -9.49 12.38 -14.68
N VAL A 174 -9.61 11.05 -14.81
CA VAL A 174 -10.57 10.21 -14.07
C VAL A 174 -9.91 9.05 -13.31
N GLN A 175 -8.58 8.97 -13.26
CA GLN A 175 -7.84 7.84 -12.69
C GLN A 175 -8.27 7.45 -11.26
N ASN A 176 -8.73 8.42 -10.46
CA ASN A 176 -9.13 8.19 -9.07
C ASN A 176 -10.50 7.51 -8.98
N LEU A 177 -11.30 7.58 -10.04
CA LEU A 177 -12.61 6.94 -10.16
C LEU A 177 -12.48 5.53 -10.73
N VAL A 178 -11.59 5.32 -11.70
CA VAL A 178 -11.47 4.05 -12.42
C VAL A 178 -11.16 2.88 -11.49
N LYS A 179 -10.19 3.01 -10.58
CA LYS A 179 -9.80 1.91 -9.70
C LYS A 179 -10.96 1.45 -8.79
N PRO A 180 -11.68 2.36 -8.10
CA PRO A 180 -12.87 1.97 -7.33
C PRO A 180 -13.95 1.29 -8.17
N VAL A 181 -14.39 1.89 -9.27
CA VAL A 181 -15.55 1.39 -10.03
C VAL A 181 -15.27 0.08 -10.78
N VAL A 182 -14.02 -0.15 -11.17
CA VAL A 182 -13.62 -1.40 -11.85
C VAL A 182 -13.38 -2.55 -10.88
N LEU A 183 -12.91 -2.24 -9.66
CA LEU A 183 -12.58 -3.24 -8.65
C LEU A 183 -13.65 -3.40 -7.56
N GLY A 184 -14.67 -2.54 -7.57
CA GLY A 184 -15.79 -2.55 -6.63
C GLY A 184 -15.46 -2.04 -5.22
N PHE A 185 -14.37 -1.29 -5.04
CA PHE A 185 -13.97 -0.81 -3.71
C PHE A 185 -13.17 0.49 -3.74
N ASP A 186 -13.59 1.48 -2.96
CA ASP A 186 -12.99 2.83 -2.95
C ASP A 186 -11.97 3.09 -1.82
N GLY A 187 -11.76 2.10 -0.95
CA GLY A 187 -10.89 2.25 0.23
C GLY A 187 -11.64 2.06 1.55
N LYS A 188 -12.95 2.37 1.57
CA LYS A 188 -13.76 2.31 2.79
C LYS A 188 -15.08 1.59 2.56
N ASP A 189 -15.69 1.80 1.41
CA ASP A 189 -17.02 1.30 1.09
C ASP A 189 -16.98 0.43 -0.17
N VAL A 190 -17.93 -0.50 -0.25
CA VAL A 190 -18.22 -1.25 -1.47
C VAL A 190 -18.90 -0.29 -2.44
N VAL A 191 -18.42 -0.24 -3.69
CA VAL A 191 -19.04 0.60 -4.72
C VAL A 191 -20.42 0.00 -5.06
N PRO A 192 -21.50 0.81 -5.07
CA PRO A 192 -22.83 0.34 -5.46
C PRO A 192 -22.84 -0.36 -6.81
N GLU A 193 -23.71 -1.35 -7.00
CA GLU A 193 -23.75 -2.18 -8.21
C GLU A 193 -23.99 -1.35 -9.48
N GLU A 194 -24.81 -0.31 -9.35
CA GLU A 194 -25.12 0.67 -10.41
C GLU A 194 -23.92 1.52 -10.84
N ASP A 195 -22.91 1.65 -9.98
CA ASP A 195 -21.70 2.45 -10.21
C ASP A 195 -20.51 1.59 -10.68
N LEU A 196 -20.66 0.26 -10.70
CA LEU A 196 -19.61 -0.65 -11.18
C LEU A 196 -19.40 -0.53 -12.69
N MET A 197 -18.14 -0.61 -13.10
CA MET A 197 -17.74 -0.62 -14.51
C MET A 197 -16.92 -1.87 -14.85
N PRO A 198 -17.28 -2.63 -15.90
CA PRO A 198 -18.46 -2.44 -16.75
C PRO A 198 -19.79 -2.61 -15.99
N PRO A 199 -20.89 -1.96 -16.44
CA PRO A 199 -22.19 -2.09 -15.77
C PRO A 199 -22.60 -3.56 -15.65
N VAL A 200 -23.17 -3.95 -14.50
CA VAL A 200 -23.51 -5.36 -14.24
C VAL A 200 -24.52 -5.92 -15.25
N LYS A 201 -25.39 -5.06 -15.78
CA LYS A 201 -26.36 -5.43 -16.83
C LYS A 201 -25.77 -5.47 -18.26
N SER A 202 -24.53 -5.02 -18.45
CA SER A 202 -23.88 -5.08 -19.77
C SER A 202 -23.33 -6.48 -20.06
N ASP A 203 -23.32 -6.85 -21.34
CA ASP A 203 -22.70 -8.10 -21.82
C ASP A 203 -21.17 -8.05 -21.76
N VAL A 204 -20.59 -6.86 -21.58
CA VAL A 204 -19.15 -6.68 -21.40
C VAL A 204 -18.79 -7.08 -19.97
N LYS A 205 -18.01 -8.14 -19.83
CA LYS A 205 -17.39 -8.54 -18.56
C LYS A 205 -15.88 -8.38 -18.64
N LEU A 206 -15.32 -7.90 -17.54
CA LEU A 206 -13.88 -7.78 -17.34
C LEU A 206 -13.38 -9.02 -16.60
N ALA A 207 -12.54 -9.81 -17.26
CA ALA A 207 -11.92 -10.99 -16.67
C ALA A 207 -10.88 -10.60 -15.60
N ASP A 208 -10.59 -11.53 -14.68
CA ASP A 208 -9.60 -11.31 -13.63
C ASP A 208 -8.21 -10.94 -14.18
N ALA A 209 -7.80 -11.54 -15.31
CA ALA A 209 -6.55 -11.19 -15.97
C ALA A 209 -6.54 -9.73 -16.47
N GLU A 210 -7.66 -9.22 -16.98
CA GLU A 210 -7.78 -7.85 -17.48
C GLU A 210 -7.78 -6.84 -16.33
N LYS A 211 -8.46 -7.17 -15.21
CA LYS A 211 -8.37 -6.41 -13.96
C LYS A 211 -6.92 -6.35 -13.45
N ALA A 212 -6.19 -7.45 -13.54
CA ALA A 212 -4.79 -7.52 -13.15
C ALA A 212 -3.89 -6.62 -14.03
N LEU A 213 -4.17 -6.48 -15.33
CA LEU A 213 -3.43 -5.55 -16.21
C LEU A 213 -3.63 -4.09 -15.81
N ILE A 214 -4.85 -3.71 -15.42
CA ILE A 214 -5.13 -2.37 -14.88
C ILE A 214 -4.31 -2.15 -13.61
N LEU A 215 -4.39 -3.08 -12.64
CA LEU A 215 -3.63 -3.00 -11.39
C LEU A 215 -2.12 -2.97 -11.60
N LEU A 216 -1.61 -3.75 -12.55
CA LEU A 216 -0.19 -3.77 -12.93
C LEU A 216 0.26 -2.39 -13.40
N TRP A 217 -0.52 -1.75 -14.27
CA TRP A 217 -0.22 -0.40 -14.75
C TRP A 217 -0.22 0.65 -13.63
N TYR A 218 -1.18 0.58 -12.69
CA TYR A 218 -1.16 1.41 -11.48
C TYR A 218 0.11 1.17 -10.66
N GLY A 219 0.51 -0.11 -10.49
CA GLY A 219 1.72 -0.51 -9.78
C GLY A 219 3.02 -0.05 -10.43
N ASP A 220 3.04 0.12 -11.75
CA ASP A 220 4.15 0.67 -12.52
C ASP A 220 4.18 2.21 -12.55
N GLY A 221 3.29 2.88 -11.80
CA GLY A 221 3.24 4.34 -11.70
C GLY A 221 2.47 5.02 -12.83
N MET A 222 1.53 4.31 -13.47
CA MET A 222 0.66 4.83 -14.53
C MET A 222 1.43 5.48 -15.68
N LEU A 223 2.50 4.82 -16.14
CA LEU A 223 3.40 5.39 -17.14
C LEU A 223 2.71 5.51 -18.50
N GLU A 224 2.71 6.71 -19.08
CA GLU A 224 2.26 6.94 -20.47
C GLU A 224 3.14 6.16 -21.47
N LYS A 225 4.46 6.24 -21.27
CA LYS A 225 5.50 5.64 -22.12
C LYS A 225 6.63 5.07 -21.26
N LYS A 226 7.40 4.14 -21.82
CA LYS A 226 8.59 3.61 -21.14
C LYS A 226 9.56 4.76 -20.84
N PRO A 227 10.09 4.87 -19.61
CA PRO A 227 11.16 5.81 -19.31
C PRO A 227 12.32 5.59 -20.28
N LYS A 228 12.86 6.67 -20.84
CA LYS A 228 14.10 6.56 -21.62
C LYS A 228 15.17 6.06 -20.67
N THR A 229 15.76 4.90 -20.95
CA THR A 229 16.93 4.42 -20.20
C THR A 229 17.95 5.55 -20.19
N PRO A 230 18.43 5.99 -19.01
CA PRO A 230 19.50 6.97 -18.95
C PRO A 230 20.65 6.46 -19.81
N LYS A 231 21.09 7.26 -20.78
CA LYS A 231 22.25 6.91 -21.59
C LYS A 231 23.42 6.65 -20.63
N PRO A 232 24.05 5.47 -20.66
CA PRO A 232 25.22 5.20 -19.83
C PRO A 232 26.26 6.30 -20.11
N GLY A 233 26.57 7.11 -19.10
CA GLY A 233 27.52 8.22 -19.21
C GLY A 233 26.95 9.64 -19.11
N ALA A 234 25.63 9.82 -18.96
CA ALA A 234 25.11 11.10 -18.48
C ALA A 234 25.29 11.17 -16.95
N SER A 235 26.52 11.48 -16.50
CA SER A 235 26.75 11.87 -15.12
C SER A 235 25.80 13.02 -14.78
N SER A 236 24.84 12.75 -13.90
CA SER A 236 24.08 13.78 -13.22
C SER A 236 25.10 14.73 -12.61
N LYS A 237 25.23 15.92 -13.18
CA LYS A 237 25.99 17.01 -12.59
C LYS A 237 25.43 17.19 -11.17
N PRO A 238 26.27 17.21 -10.12
CA PRO A 238 25.80 17.34 -8.75
C PRO A 238 24.80 18.50 -8.69
N GLN A 239 23.59 18.21 -8.21
CA GLN A 239 22.63 19.25 -7.87
C GLN A 239 23.36 20.18 -6.89
N PRO A 240 23.43 21.49 -7.16
CA PRO A 240 24.06 22.42 -6.22
C PRO A 240 23.40 22.22 -4.87
N GLU A 241 24.22 22.05 -3.83
CA GLU A 241 23.74 21.96 -2.45
C GLU A 241 22.72 23.09 -2.22
N PRO A 242 21.58 22.80 -1.57
CA PRO A 242 20.69 23.87 -1.13
C PRO A 242 21.52 24.78 -0.23
N SER A 243 21.75 26.02 -0.68
CA SER A 243 22.42 27.04 0.10
C SER A 243 21.75 27.11 1.46
N SER A 244 22.50 26.74 2.48
CA SER A 244 22.13 26.87 3.88
C SER A 244 21.77 28.32 4.13
N VAL A 245 20.47 28.56 4.29
CA VAL A 245 19.95 29.85 4.75
C VAL A 245 20.53 30.07 6.15
N PRO A 246 21.30 31.15 6.40
CA PRO A 246 21.82 31.43 7.72
C PRO A 246 20.65 31.70 8.68
N ALA A 247 20.72 31.08 9.86
CA ALA A 247 19.76 31.29 10.93
C ALA A 247 19.68 32.79 11.31
N PRO A 248 18.48 33.32 11.61
CA PRO A 248 18.35 34.69 12.08
C PRO A 248 19.08 34.86 13.42
N ASN A 249 19.91 35.89 13.48
CA ASN A 249 20.74 36.26 14.61
C ASN A 249 19.84 36.82 15.75
N PRO A 250 19.91 36.30 16.99
CA PRO A 250 19.20 36.90 18.11
C PRO A 250 19.94 38.18 18.54
N SER A 251 19.46 39.34 18.09
CA SER A 251 19.96 40.61 18.61
C SER A 251 19.31 40.91 19.96
N GLU A 252 20.18 41.07 20.95
CA GLU A 252 19.97 41.81 22.20
C GLU A 252 19.37 43.21 21.98
N GLY A 253 18.70 43.70 23.02
CA GLY A 253 18.25 45.09 23.21
C GLY A 253 16.99 45.12 24.09
N ALA A 254 17.07 45.00 25.42
CA ALA A 254 17.46 46.03 26.39
C ALA A 254 16.46 47.22 26.48
N GLN A 255 15.84 47.32 27.66
CA GLN A 255 15.56 48.54 28.44
C GLN A 255 14.76 49.68 27.79
N THR A 256 13.53 49.92 28.29
CA THR A 256 13.18 50.98 29.26
C THR A 256 11.80 50.70 29.83
#